data_AF-A0A941N5V1-F1
#
_entry.id   AF-A0A941N5V1-F1
#
_cell.length_a   1.000
_cell.length_b   1.000
_cell.length_c   1.000
_cell.angle_alpha   90.00
_cell.angle_beta   90.00
_cell.angle_gamma   90.00
#
_symmetry.space_group_name_H-M   'P 1'
#
loop_
_entity.id
_entity.type
_entity.pdbx_description
1 polymer ?
#
loop_
_entity_poly.entity_id
_entity_poly.type
_entity_poly.pdbx_seq_one_letter_code
_entity_poly.pdbx_strand_id
1 'polypeptide(L)'
;MGVLLALLESDGFRNRPQMYCGESKFAVVGPWLRGIEFGIAQILPNQPNDIDGFREWLHMTLDGPGNVDWISIIALKFGDDEAGTQGLFEQFDLFRKDVLERGLHAIIDAHREYELQRYGYPATSRLGGIAGSPKRRTNLPE
;
A
#
# COMPACT_ATOMS: atom_id res chain seq x y z
N MET A 1 -12.81 -3.92 1.62
CA MET A 1 -11.62 -4.51 0.99
C MET A 1 -11.75 -4.34 -0.51
N GLY A 2 -10.73 -3.78 -1.16
CA GLY A 2 -10.54 -3.68 -2.59
C GLY A 2 -10.19 -5.03 -3.22
N VAL A 3 -10.32 -5.12 -4.55
CA VAL A 3 -10.22 -6.39 -5.28
C VAL A 3 -8.81 -6.97 -5.20
N LEU A 4 -7.77 -6.15 -5.24
CA LEU A 4 -6.40 -6.68 -5.21
C LEU A 4 -6.10 -7.38 -3.88
N LEU A 5 -6.46 -6.79 -2.75
CA LEU A 5 -6.29 -7.45 -1.46
C LEU A 5 -7.15 -8.71 -1.35
N ALA A 6 -8.41 -8.66 -1.79
CA ALA A 6 -9.28 -9.85 -1.79
C ALA A 6 -8.71 -10.99 -2.68
N LEU A 7 -8.10 -10.65 -3.81
CA LEU A 7 -7.42 -11.61 -4.68
C LEU A 7 -6.21 -12.22 -3.98
N LEU A 8 -5.43 -11.39 -3.29
CA LEU A 8 -4.26 -11.81 -2.51
C LEU A 8 -4.62 -12.56 -1.24
N GLU A 9 -5.87 -12.55 -0.76
CA GLU A 9 -6.32 -13.41 0.34
C GLU A 9 -6.52 -14.88 -0.08
N SER A 10 -6.66 -15.13 -1.37
CA SER A 10 -6.92 -16.48 -1.86
C SER A 10 -5.64 -17.30 -1.89
N ASP A 11 -5.55 -18.33 -1.03
CA ASP A 11 -4.51 -19.36 -1.10
C ASP A 11 -4.46 -20.00 -2.51
N GLY A 12 -5.63 -20.15 -3.13
CA GLY A 12 -5.75 -20.66 -4.49
C GLY A 12 -5.15 -19.72 -5.54
N PHE A 13 -5.02 -18.42 -5.26
CA PHE A 13 -4.30 -17.47 -6.11
C PHE A 13 -2.81 -17.45 -5.79
N ARG A 14 -2.43 -17.33 -4.51
CA ARG A 14 -1.01 -17.31 -4.09
C ARG A 14 -0.26 -18.57 -4.54
N ASN A 15 -0.90 -19.74 -4.49
CA ASN A 15 -0.27 -21.01 -4.87
C ASN A 15 -0.27 -21.28 -6.39
N ARG A 16 -0.85 -20.41 -7.22
CA ARG A 16 -0.85 -20.61 -8.68
C ARG A 16 0.50 -20.23 -9.27
N PRO A 17 1.10 -21.07 -10.13
CA PRO A 17 2.34 -20.72 -10.83
C PRO A 17 2.25 -19.40 -11.61
N GLN A 18 1.06 -19.08 -12.14
CA GLN A 18 0.81 -17.84 -12.90
C GLN A 18 0.94 -16.58 -12.05
N MET A 19 0.74 -16.68 -10.72
CA MET A 19 0.90 -15.55 -9.81
C MET A 19 2.36 -15.05 -9.77
N TYR A 20 3.29 -15.95 -10.03
CA TYR A 20 4.72 -15.66 -10.02
C TYR A 20 5.25 -15.29 -11.41
N CYS A 21 4.43 -15.26 -12.47
CA CYS A 21 4.91 -15.00 -13.84
C CYS A 21 6.13 -15.85 -14.27
N GLY A 22 6.28 -17.06 -13.69
CA GLY A 22 7.43 -17.93 -13.91
C GLY A 22 8.61 -17.74 -12.94
N GLU A 23 8.67 -16.65 -12.16
CA GLU A 23 9.71 -16.38 -11.15
C GLU A 23 9.13 -15.80 -9.86
N SER A 24 9.40 -16.43 -8.72
CA SER A 24 8.90 -15.98 -7.41
C SER A 24 9.64 -14.78 -6.82
N LYS A 25 10.57 -14.17 -7.56
CA LYS A 25 11.35 -13.01 -7.10
C LYS A 25 10.49 -11.76 -6.99
N PHE A 26 10.71 -10.99 -5.94
CA PHE A 26 9.96 -9.78 -5.69
C PHE A 26 10.13 -8.72 -6.77
N ALA A 27 11.33 -8.65 -7.38
CA ALA A 27 11.61 -7.79 -8.53
C ALA A 27 10.66 -8.05 -9.74
N VAL A 28 10.08 -9.25 -9.83
CA VAL A 28 9.10 -9.62 -10.86
C VAL A 28 7.67 -9.50 -10.32
N VAL A 29 7.42 -10.06 -9.14
CA VAL A 29 6.09 -10.12 -8.52
C VAL A 29 5.54 -8.73 -8.17
N GLY A 30 6.37 -7.86 -7.59
CA GLY A 30 5.97 -6.51 -7.16
C GLY A 30 5.43 -5.67 -8.32
N PRO A 31 6.20 -5.45 -9.41
CA PRO A 31 5.71 -4.73 -10.59
C PRO A 31 4.50 -5.39 -11.26
N TRP A 32 4.43 -6.73 -11.27
CA TRP A 32 3.28 -7.44 -11.81
C TRP A 32 1.99 -7.15 -11.01
N LEU A 33 2.04 -7.18 -9.68
CA LEU A 33 0.91 -6.81 -8.81
C LEU A 33 0.50 -5.34 -8.99
N ARG A 34 1.47 -4.43 -9.18
CA ARG A 34 1.18 -3.03 -9.52
C ARG A 34 0.47 -2.89 -10.87
N GLY A 35 0.80 -3.73 -11.85
CA GLY A 35 0.08 -3.81 -13.11
C GLY A 35 -1.40 -4.18 -12.91
N ILE A 36 -1.68 -5.15 -12.04
CA ILE A 36 -3.04 -5.55 -11.67
C ILE A 36 -3.76 -4.41 -10.94
N GLU A 37 -3.09 -3.74 -9.99
CA GLU A 37 -3.59 -2.56 -9.28
C GLU A 37 -4.06 -1.49 -10.27
N PHE A 38 -3.22 -1.14 -11.25
CA PHE A 38 -3.58 -0.17 -12.29
C PHE A 38 -4.75 -0.64 -13.16
N GLY A 39 -4.78 -1.92 -13.55
CA GLY A 39 -5.89 -2.48 -14.33
C GLY A 39 -7.23 -2.38 -13.58
N ILE A 40 -7.24 -2.72 -12.29
CA ILE A 40 -8.43 -2.59 -11.43
C ILE A 40 -8.87 -1.13 -11.38
N ALA A 41 -7.96 -0.18 -11.15
CA ALA A 41 -8.31 1.24 -11.07
C ALA A 41 -8.92 1.79 -12.37
N GLN A 42 -8.54 1.27 -13.53
CA GLN A 42 -9.11 1.65 -14.83
C GLN A 42 -10.52 1.08 -15.05
N ILE A 43 -10.76 -0.15 -14.62
CA ILE A 43 -12.03 -0.86 -14.88
C ILE A 43 -13.07 -0.59 -13.78
N LEU A 44 -12.61 -0.39 -12.54
CA LEU A 44 -13.41 -0.22 -11.33
C LEU A 44 -12.97 1.06 -10.57
N PRO A 45 -13.12 2.26 -11.15
CA PRO A 45 -12.57 3.51 -10.58
C PRO A 45 -13.18 3.92 -9.24
N ASN A 46 -14.37 3.41 -8.91
CA ASN A 46 -15.06 3.69 -7.64
C ASN A 46 -14.72 2.66 -6.54
N GLN A 47 -13.87 1.68 -6.85
CA GLN A 47 -13.49 0.67 -5.87
C GLN A 47 -12.53 1.26 -4.82
N PRO A 48 -12.70 0.93 -3.53
CA PRO A 48 -11.72 1.32 -2.52
C PRO A 48 -10.32 0.82 -2.86
N ASN A 49 -9.35 1.75 -2.91
CA ASN A 49 -7.93 1.41 -3.03
C ASN A 49 -7.32 1.20 -1.64
N ASP A 50 -7.40 -0.01 -1.13
CA ASP A 50 -6.83 -0.39 0.16
C ASP A 50 -5.32 -0.66 0.12
N ILE A 51 -4.71 -0.67 -1.07
CA ILE A 51 -3.25 -0.70 -1.21
C ILE A 51 -2.60 0.58 -0.68
N ASP A 52 -3.28 1.72 -0.78
CA ASP A 52 -2.79 2.95 -0.13
C ASP A 52 -2.81 2.80 1.39
N GLY A 53 -3.84 2.16 1.94
CA GLY A 53 -3.91 1.81 3.37
C GLY A 53 -2.82 0.83 3.80
N PHE A 54 -2.53 -0.18 2.97
CA PHE A 54 -1.42 -1.10 3.19
C PHE A 54 -0.07 -0.35 3.19
N ARG A 55 0.12 0.57 2.25
CA ARG A 55 1.32 1.41 2.22
C ARG A 55 1.46 2.22 3.50
N GLU A 56 0.42 2.95 3.90
CA GLU A 56 0.41 3.75 5.13
C GLU A 56 0.68 2.88 6.37
N TRP A 57 0.13 1.67 6.41
CA TRP A 57 0.43 0.69 7.45
C TRP A 57 1.91 0.29 7.47
N LEU A 58 2.49 -0.06 6.32
CA LEU A 58 3.92 -0.42 6.20
C LEU A 58 4.84 0.72 6.65
N HIS A 59 4.49 1.98 6.34
CA HIS A 59 5.26 3.15 6.79
C HIS A 59 5.38 3.22 8.30
N MET A 60 4.29 2.93 9.01
CA MET A 60 4.27 2.90 10.48
C MET A 60 4.99 1.67 11.03
N THR A 61 4.70 0.48 10.50
CA THR A 61 5.13 -0.78 11.12
C THR A 61 6.57 -1.15 10.82
N LEU A 62 7.08 -0.74 9.65
CA LEU A 62 8.43 -1.05 9.22
C LEU A 62 9.37 0.15 9.32
N ASP A 63 8.93 1.29 9.86
CA ASP A 63 9.70 2.54 9.83
C ASP A 63 10.12 2.90 8.39
N GLY A 64 9.15 2.88 7.47
CA GLY A 64 9.39 3.15 6.06
C GLY A 64 9.84 4.59 5.82
N PRO A 65 10.73 4.87 4.84
CA PRO A 65 11.08 6.24 4.50
C PRO A 65 9.86 6.98 3.93
N GLY A 66 9.66 8.23 4.33
CA GLY A 66 8.54 9.05 3.86
C GLY A 66 8.49 9.18 2.33
N ASN A 67 7.28 9.09 1.76
CA ASN A 67 6.93 9.18 0.34
C ASN A 67 7.33 7.98 -0.54
N VAL A 68 7.82 6.91 0.07
CA VAL A 68 8.16 5.67 -0.63
C VAL A 68 6.91 4.81 -0.85
N ASP A 69 6.82 4.13 -2.00
CA ASP A 69 5.71 3.24 -2.30
C ASP A 69 5.85 1.87 -1.60
N TRP A 70 4.78 1.08 -1.57
CA TRP A 70 4.77 -0.19 -0.84
C TRP A 70 5.80 -1.19 -1.40
N ILE A 71 6.04 -1.17 -2.72
CA ILE A 71 7.02 -2.03 -3.37
C ILE A 71 8.42 -1.73 -2.83
N SER A 72 8.78 -0.46 -2.84
CA SER A 72 10.09 -0.02 -2.41
C SER A 72 10.29 -0.25 -0.91
N ILE A 73 9.26 -0.11 -0.07
CA ILE A 73 9.37 -0.44 1.37
C ILE A 73 9.67 -1.93 1.55
N ILE A 74 8.96 -2.81 0.85
CA ILE A 74 9.19 -4.25 0.93
C ILE A 74 10.59 -4.59 0.42
N ALA A 75 11.00 -4.07 -0.74
CA ALA A 75 12.34 -4.30 -1.29
C ALA A 75 13.45 -3.86 -0.32
N LEU A 76 13.28 -2.69 0.32
CA LEU A 76 14.25 -2.16 1.29
C LEU A 76 14.33 -3.00 2.58
N LYS A 77 13.24 -3.64 2.99
CA LYS A 77 13.17 -4.37 4.27
C LYS A 77 13.46 -5.85 4.12
N PHE A 78 13.09 -6.46 3.00
CA PHE A 78 13.11 -7.90 2.80
C PHE A 78 13.93 -8.35 1.57
N GLY A 79 14.42 -7.41 0.76
CA GLY A 79 15.13 -7.71 -0.49
C GLY A 79 14.20 -7.80 -1.70
N ASP A 80 14.79 -7.98 -2.88
CA ASP A 80 14.10 -8.03 -4.18
C ASP A 80 14.02 -9.45 -4.79
N ASP A 81 14.35 -10.47 -4.00
CA ASP A 81 14.34 -11.88 -4.37
C ASP A 81 13.07 -12.60 -3.84
N GLU A 82 13.10 -13.92 -3.73
CA GLU A 82 12.01 -14.72 -3.21
C GLU A 82 11.65 -14.39 -1.74
N ALA A 83 12.63 -13.97 -0.93
CA ALA A 83 12.38 -13.55 0.45
C ALA A 83 11.57 -12.26 0.49
N GLY A 84 11.79 -11.34 -0.46
CA GLY A 84 10.97 -10.15 -0.65
C GLY A 84 9.50 -10.48 -0.91
N THR A 85 9.23 -11.49 -1.75
CA THR A 85 7.87 -11.94 -2.06
C THR A 85 7.20 -12.60 -0.86
N GLN A 86 7.95 -13.39 -0.10
CA GLN A 86 7.43 -13.96 1.15
C GLN A 86 7.14 -12.87 2.17
N GLY A 87 8.06 -11.91 2.35
CA GLY A 87 7.88 -10.76 3.23
C GLY A 87 6.63 -9.94 2.87
N LEU A 88 6.38 -9.70 1.57
CA LEU A 88 5.16 -9.07 1.10
C LEU A 88 3.90 -9.78 1.64
N PHE A 89 3.81 -11.09 1.47
CA PHE A 89 2.63 -11.86 1.89
C PHE A 89 2.45 -11.89 3.40
N GLU A 90 3.53 -12.04 4.15
CA GLU A 90 3.50 -11.97 5.61
C GLU A 90 2.98 -10.60 6.09
N GLN A 91 3.47 -9.51 5.48
CA GLN A 91 3.00 -8.17 5.79
C GLN A 91 1.53 -7.95 5.39
N PHE A 92 1.08 -8.50 4.24
CA PHE A 92 -0.33 -8.45 3.89
C PHE A 92 -1.22 -9.17 4.90
N ASP A 93 -0.79 -10.33 5.38
CA ASP A 93 -1.56 -11.10 6.36
C ASP A 93 -1.64 -10.38 7.71
N LEU A 94 -0.57 -9.70 8.12
CA LEU A 94 -0.55 -8.85 9.30
C LEU A 94 -1.43 -7.60 9.13
N PHE A 95 -1.31 -6.89 8.01
CA PHE A 95 -2.15 -5.75 7.69
C PHE A 95 -3.63 -6.12 7.73
N ARG A 96 -3.99 -7.27 7.15
CA ARG A 96 -5.38 -7.76 7.15
C ARG A 96 -5.89 -8.00 8.56
N LYS A 97 -5.11 -8.68 9.42
CA LYS A 97 -5.49 -8.90 10.82
C LYS A 97 -5.78 -7.57 11.50
N ASP A 98 -4.91 -6.59 11.28
CA ASP A 98 -5.05 -5.25 11.85
C ASP A 98 -6.28 -4.50 11.31
N VAL A 99 -6.56 -4.59 10.00
CA VAL A 99 -7.80 -4.06 9.40
C VAL A 99 -9.04 -4.72 9.99
N LEU A 100 -9.02 -6.03 10.27
CA LEU A 100 -10.14 -6.74 10.89
C LEU A 100 -10.35 -6.33 12.34
N GLU A 101 -9.28 -6.06 13.08
CA GLU A 101 -9.32 -5.72 14.50
C GLU A 101 -9.75 -4.27 14.76
N ARG A 102 -9.20 -3.30 14.02
CA ARG A 102 -9.47 -1.86 14.25
C ARG A 102 -10.12 -1.12 13.09
N GLY A 103 -10.21 -1.73 11.91
CA GLY A 103 -10.74 -1.09 10.71
C GLY A 103 -9.71 -0.24 9.96
N LEU A 104 -9.90 -0.13 8.65
CA LEU A 104 -9.00 0.61 7.76
C LEU A 104 -8.92 2.11 8.12
N HIS A 105 -10.02 2.73 8.52
CA HIS A 105 -10.03 4.15 8.90
C HIS A 105 -9.12 4.42 10.11
N ALA A 106 -9.12 3.53 11.12
CA ALA A 106 -8.25 3.68 12.28
C ALA A 106 -6.76 3.55 11.92
N ILE A 107 -6.42 2.75 10.90
CA ILE A 107 -5.05 2.64 10.39
C ILE A 107 -4.62 3.96 9.72
N ILE A 108 -5.49 4.54 8.91
CA ILE A 108 -5.23 5.80 8.21
C ILE A 108 -5.04 6.94 9.22
N ASP A 109 -5.91 7.02 10.23
CA ASP A 109 -5.81 8.01 11.29
C ASP A 109 -4.52 7.84 12.11
N ALA A 110 -4.16 6.60 12.47
CA ALA A 110 -2.91 6.29 13.14
C ALA A 110 -1.67 6.69 12.31
N HIS A 111 -1.72 6.48 10.98
CA HIS A 111 -0.63 6.91 10.09
C HIS A 111 -0.48 8.42 10.09
N ARG A 112 -1.59 9.15 10.04
CA ARG A 112 -1.57 10.62 10.13
C ARG A 112 -0.93 11.10 11.43
N GLU A 113 -1.28 10.50 12.56
CA GLU A 113 -0.67 10.82 13.86
C GLU A 113 0.83 10.51 13.87
N TYR A 114 1.22 9.36 13.33
CA TYR A 114 2.62 8.97 13.18
C TYR A 114 3.43 9.98 12.34
N GLU A 115 2.88 10.44 11.21
CA GLU A 115 3.55 11.46 10.38
C GLU A 115 3.70 12.80 11.11
N LEU A 116 2.67 13.21 11.86
CA LEU A 116 2.72 14.43 12.67
C LEU A 116 3.79 14.33 13.75
N GLN A 117 3.93 13.17 14.40
CA GLN A 117 4.96 12.95 15.41
C GLN A 117 6.37 12.91 14.80
N ARG A 118 6.54 12.24 13.65
CA ARG A 118 7.84 12.03 13.01
C ARG A 118 8.35 13.26 12.25
N TYR A 119 7.47 13.92 11.51
CA TYR A 119 7.82 14.97 10.57
C TYR A 119 7.24 16.35 10.92
N GLY A 120 6.27 16.42 11.84
CA GLY A 120 5.56 17.65 12.19
C GLY A 120 4.45 18.06 11.21
N TYR A 121 4.22 17.29 10.13
CA TYR A 121 3.17 17.53 9.14
C TYR A 121 2.80 16.22 8.40
N PRO A 122 1.60 16.10 7.82
CA PRO A 122 1.21 14.93 7.02
C PRO A 122 1.95 14.96 5.68
N ALA A 123 3.11 14.33 5.62
CA ALA A 123 4.03 14.44 4.51
C ALA A 123 3.67 13.55 3.32
N THR A 124 2.99 12.42 3.56
CA THR A 124 2.92 11.33 2.59
C THR A 124 1.54 10.68 2.49
N SER A 125 0.61 10.92 3.41
CA SER A 125 -0.73 10.34 3.31
C SER A 125 -1.38 10.65 1.95
N ARG A 126 -1.81 9.59 1.25
CA ARG A 126 -2.48 9.70 -0.06
C ARG A 126 -3.99 9.74 0.06
N LEU A 127 -4.52 9.41 1.23
CA LEU A 127 -5.94 9.40 1.55
C LEU A 127 -6.42 10.69 2.23
N GLY A 128 -5.51 11.64 2.52
CA GLY A 128 -5.76 12.93 3.18
C GLY A 128 -6.61 13.96 2.42
N GLY A 129 -7.34 13.55 1.38
CA GLY A 129 -8.15 14.42 0.52
C GLY A 129 -9.63 14.55 0.90
N ILE A 130 -10.15 13.82 1.90
CA ILE A 130 -11.60 13.79 2.19
C ILE A 130 -12.03 14.88 3.20
N ALA A 131 -11.10 15.63 3.80
CA ALA A 131 -11.45 16.81 4.59
C ALA A 131 -10.40 17.93 4.48
N GLY A 132 -10.73 18.98 3.71
CA GLY A 132 -10.36 20.35 4.08
C GLY A 132 -8.92 20.83 3.88
N SER A 133 -8.16 20.32 2.91
CA SER A 133 -6.89 20.98 2.54
C SER A 133 -7.19 22.28 1.76
N PRO A 134 -6.73 23.46 2.21
CA PRO A 134 -6.95 24.71 1.49
C PRO A 134 -6.22 24.66 0.15
N LYS A 135 -6.96 24.87 -0.94
CA LYS A 135 -6.39 25.05 -2.28
C LYS A 135 -5.28 26.10 -2.19
N ARG A 136 -4.04 25.73 -2.51
CA ARG A 136 -2.98 26.71 -2.80
C ARG A 136 -3.55 27.65 -3.86
N ARG A 137 -3.82 28.91 -3.49
CA ARG A 137 -4.06 29.98 -4.45
C ARG A 137 -2.77 30.15 -5.24
N THR A 138 -2.74 29.61 -6.45
CA THR A 138 -1.80 30.04 -7.47
C THR A 138 -2.19 31.46 -7.85
N ASN A 139 -1.52 32.45 -7.27
CA ASN A 139 -1.52 33.80 -7.82
C ASN A 139 -0.68 33.74 -9.10
N LEU A 140 -1.34 33.75 -10.25
CA LEU A 140 -0.73 34.14 -11.52
C LEU A 140 -0.99 35.64 -11.68
N PRO A 141 0.03 36.46 -11.95
CA PRO A 141 -0.17 37.86 -12.32
C PRO A 141 -0.77 37.96 -13.72
N GLU A 142 -1.61 38.97 -13.92
CA GLU A 142 -2.32 39.33 -15.16
C GLU A 142 -1.36 39.71 -16.30
#